data_AF-A0A4S2PKR2-F1
#
_entry.id   AF-A0A4S2PKR2-F1
#
_cell.length_a   1.000
_cell.length_b   1.000
_cell.length_c   1.000
_cell.angle_alpha   90.00
_cell.angle_beta   90.00
_cell.angle_gamma   90.00
#
_symmetry.space_group_name_H-M   'P 1'
#
loop_
_entity.id
_entity.type
_entity.pdbx_description
1 polymer ?
#
loop_
_entity_poly.entity_id
_entity_poly.type
_entity_poly.pdbx_seq_one_letter_code
_entity_poly.pdbx_strand_id
1 'polypeptide(L)'
;MMKKFTALLSVFILVFTTSACSKASFRDEFFKQRPCAEVKYRCLPENQEKPMIDTSKPYVLSAEEWRQIEQDKTLRMYKEISQMLEIYYPGFWEGVTDIQVRIDWMSKVDEISKRYFGNNRMEGEFMAMAHICSIISIDFENKPDFQFIVRKLKQDKEDPFAVSNIIRYLRFEILKKDYDVAGYYYNTWNLRGVQEGMPKITRHIPDFYTENKPRDTKENVYKVYEKWRQAGGVYDL
;
A
#
# COMPACT_ATOMS: atom_id res chain seq x y z
N MET A 1 -51.41 -68.33 25.35
CA MET A 1 -51.39 -67.21 26.31
C MET A 1 -50.05 -66.46 26.21
N MET A 2 -49.80 -65.67 25.16
CA MET A 2 -48.55 -64.88 25.01
C MET A 2 -48.81 -63.57 24.24
N LYS A 3 -49.89 -62.85 24.59
CA LYS A 3 -50.16 -61.47 24.12
C LYS A 3 -49.43 -60.39 24.94
N LYS A 4 -48.47 -60.77 25.80
CA LYS A 4 -47.79 -59.84 26.73
C LYS A 4 -46.29 -59.63 26.43
N PHE A 5 -45.69 -60.33 25.47
CA PHE A 5 -44.25 -60.21 25.19
C PHE A 5 -43.88 -59.37 23.96
N THR A 6 -44.82 -59.07 23.05
CA THR A 6 -44.56 -58.21 21.88
C THR A 6 -44.74 -56.71 22.16
N ALA A 7 -45.42 -56.34 23.25
CA ALA A 7 -45.58 -54.93 23.64
C ALA A 7 -44.38 -54.40 24.44
N LEU A 8 -43.61 -55.26 25.12
CA LEU A 8 -42.45 -54.86 25.92
C LEU A 8 -41.20 -54.63 25.09
N LEU A 9 -41.04 -55.34 23.96
CA LEU A 9 -39.91 -55.13 23.04
C LEU A 9 -40.10 -53.89 22.15
N SER A 10 -41.34 -53.53 21.81
CA SER A 10 -41.65 -52.33 21.02
C SER A 10 -41.59 -51.04 21.86
N VAL A 11 -41.92 -51.11 23.15
CA VAL A 11 -41.75 -49.96 24.07
C VAL A 11 -40.27 -49.71 24.39
N PHE A 12 -39.43 -50.74 24.51
CA PHE A 12 -37.99 -50.54 24.75
C PHE A 12 -37.27 -49.92 23.54
N ILE A 13 -37.65 -50.24 22.31
CA ILE A 13 -37.03 -49.65 21.10
C ILE A 13 -37.50 -48.20 20.87
N LEU A 14 -38.72 -47.83 21.29
CA LEU A 14 -39.22 -46.46 21.20
C LEU A 14 -38.66 -45.52 22.28
N VAL A 15 -38.27 -46.03 23.45
CA VAL A 15 -37.66 -45.21 24.51
C VAL A 15 -36.18 -44.90 24.20
N PHE A 16 -35.44 -45.79 23.52
CA PHE A 16 -34.06 -45.52 23.11
C PHE A 16 -33.91 -44.73 21.79
N THR A 17 -34.97 -44.59 21.00
CA THR A 17 -34.95 -43.76 19.76
C THR A 17 -35.51 -42.36 19.95
N THR A 18 -36.13 -42.05 21.09
CA THR A 18 -36.66 -40.72 21.42
C THR A 18 -35.86 -39.98 22.51
N SER A 19 -34.84 -40.63 23.09
CA SER A 19 -33.84 -39.98 23.96
C SER A 19 -32.65 -39.39 23.20
N ALA A 20 -32.76 -39.19 21.87
CA ALA A 20 -31.92 -38.24 21.14
C ALA A 20 -32.57 -36.84 21.19
N CYS A 21 -32.91 -36.37 22.39
CA CYS A 21 -32.95 -34.94 22.64
C CYS A 21 -31.51 -34.46 22.48
N SER A 22 -31.25 -33.91 21.30
CA SER A 22 -30.26 -32.88 20.98
C SER A 22 -29.28 -32.59 22.12
N LYS A 23 -27.98 -32.78 21.86
CA LYS A 23 -26.94 -32.00 22.54
C LYS A 23 -27.47 -30.57 22.67
N ALA A 24 -27.39 -29.99 23.88
CA ALA A 24 -27.76 -28.61 24.11
C ALA A 24 -27.25 -27.78 22.93
N SER A 25 -28.12 -27.04 22.26
CA SER A 25 -27.68 -26.31 21.08
C SER A 25 -26.54 -25.40 21.54
N PHE A 26 -25.48 -25.28 20.72
CA PHE A 26 -24.34 -24.41 21.03
C PHE A 26 -24.80 -23.04 21.56
N ARG A 27 -25.93 -22.56 21.05
CA ARG A 27 -26.65 -21.36 21.49
C ARG A 27 -26.97 -21.37 23.00
N ASP A 28 -27.57 -22.42 23.51
CA ASP A 28 -28.05 -22.49 24.90
C ASP A 28 -26.90 -22.56 25.92
N GLU A 29 -25.78 -23.21 25.55
CA GLU A 29 -24.55 -23.20 26.36
C GLU A 29 -23.81 -21.87 26.24
N PHE A 30 -23.77 -21.26 25.05
CA PHE A 30 -23.09 -20.00 24.80
C PHE A 30 -23.68 -18.81 25.57
N PHE A 31 -25.00 -18.79 25.79
CA PHE A 31 -25.70 -17.67 26.45
C PHE A 31 -25.87 -17.83 27.97
N LYS A 32 -25.61 -19.02 28.53
CA LYS A 32 -25.85 -19.31 29.96
C LYS A 32 -24.98 -18.51 30.94
N GLN A 33 -23.88 -17.92 30.48
CA GLN A 33 -22.90 -17.23 31.33
C GLN A 33 -22.71 -15.74 31.02
N ARG A 34 -23.53 -15.12 30.16
CA ARG A 34 -23.32 -13.72 29.76
C ARG A 34 -24.34 -12.76 30.40
N PRO A 35 -23.89 -11.64 31.00
CA PRO A 35 -24.75 -10.69 31.72
C PRO A 35 -25.50 -9.69 30.81
N CYS A 36 -25.51 -9.86 29.49
CA CYS A 36 -26.07 -8.87 28.56
C CYS A 36 -27.30 -9.37 27.81
N ALA A 37 -28.26 -8.48 27.62
CA ALA A 37 -29.57 -8.71 27.01
C ALA A 37 -29.49 -9.29 25.59
N GLU A 38 -30.47 -10.15 25.25
CA GLU A 38 -30.61 -10.83 23.96
C GLU A 38 -30.35 -9.93 22.75
N VAL A 39 -29.28 -10.23 22.02
CA VAL A 39 -29.06 -9.65 20.69
C VAL A 39 -30.08 -10.28 19.73
N LYS A 40 -31.10 -9.52 19.36
CA LYS A 40 -32.06 -9.92 18.32
C LYS A 40 -31.37 -9.88 16.95
N TYR A 41 -31.03 -11.04 16.41
CA TYR A 41 -30.59 -11.17 15.03
C TYR A 41 -31.76 -10.90 14.10
N ARG A 42 -31.67 -9.83 13.31
CA ARG A 42 -32.52 -9.63 12.14
C ARG A 42 -31.95 -10.51 11.03
N CYS A 43 -32.70 -11.49 10.55
CA CYS A 43 -32.31 -12.22 9.36
C CYS A 43 -32.22 -11.22 8.20
N LEU A 44 -31.04 -11.12 7.59
CA LEU A 44 -30.91 -10.44 6.31
C LEU A 44 -31.74 -11.20 5.27
N PRO A 45 -32.37 -10.51 4.31
CA PRO A 45 -33.07 -11.17 3.22
C PRO A 45 -32.11 -12.13 2.52
N GLU A 46 -32.63 -13.31 2.17
CA GLU A 46 -31.91 -14.38 1.50
C GLU A 46 -31.15 -13.81 0.31
N ASN A 47 -29.82 -13.95 0.37
CA ASN A 47 -28.89 -13.42 -0.62
C ASN A 47 -29.34 -13.98 -1.98
N GLN A 48 -29.62 -13.11 -2.96
CA GLN A 48 -29.91 -13.56 -4.32
C GLN A 48 -28.80 -14.53 -4.72
N GLU A 49 -29.16 -15.78 -5.02
CA GLU A 49 -28.23 -16.85 -5.35
C GLU A 49 -27.28 -16.34 -6.43
N LYS A 50 -26.03 -16.04 -6.04
CA LYS A 50 -24.97 -15.94 -7.03
C LYS A 50 -24.85 -17.35 -7.63
N PRO A 51 -24.93 -17.51 -8.97
CA PRO A 51 -24.82 -18.81 -9.58
C PRO A 51 -23.53 -19.48 -9.08
N MET A 52 -23.65 -20.69 -8.52
CA MET A 52 -22.49 -21.46 -8.09
C MET A 52 -21.51 -21.58 -9.25
N ILE A 53 -20.22 -21.35 -8.96
CA ILE A 53 -19.14 -21.50 -9.95
C ILE A 53 -19.18 -22.94 -10.49
N ASP A 54 -19.37 -23.08 -11.80
CA ASP A 54 -19.32 -24.36 -12.49
C ASP A 54 -17.89 -24.90 -12.47
N THR A 55 -17.61 -25.86 -11.59
CA THR A 55 -16.29 -26.47 -11.43
C THR A 55 -15.88 -27.38 -12.59
N SER A 56 -16.78 -27.65 -13.54
CA SER A 56 -16.47 -28.47 -14.72
C SER A 56 -15.74 -27.70 -15.83
N LYS A 57 -15.64 -26.37 -15.72
CA LYS A 57 -14.93 -25.51 -16.67
C LYS A 57 -13.94 -24.59 -15.93
N PRO A 58 -12.84 -24.17 -16.60
CA PRO A 58 -11.96 -23.15 -16.05
C PRO A 58 -12.76 -21.88 -15.78
N TYR A 59 -12.61 -21.33 -14.57
CA TYR A 59 -13.20 -20.05 -14.24
C TYR A 59 -12.59 -18.94 -15.10
N VAL A 60 -13.43 -18.17 -15.77
CA VAL A 60 -13.03 -17.01 -16.57
C VAL A 60 -13.53 -15.76 -15.86
N LEU A 61 -12.60 -14.90 -15.48
CA LEU A 61 -12.91 -13.61 -14.85
C LEU A 61 -13.75 -12.76 -15.80
N SER A 62 -14.85 -12.24 -15.28
CA SER A 62 -15.66 -11.23 -15.94
C SER A 62 -14.90 -9.90 -16.07
N ALA A 63 -15.38 -9.02 -16.96
CA ALA A 63 -14.82 -7.68 -17.11
C ALA A 63 -14.92 -6.85 -15.82
N GLU A 64 -15.93 -7.11 -14.98
CA GLU A 64 -16.09 -6.45 -13.68
C GLU A 64 -15.01 -6.91 -12.69
N GLU A 65 -14.76 -8.22 -12.61
CA GLU A 65 -13.72 -8.76 -11.73
C GLU A 65 -12.33 -8.32 -12.16
N TRP A 66 -12.06 -8.26 -13.47
CA TRP A 66 -10.82 -7.69 -13.97
C TRP A 66 -10.64 -6.22 -13.55
N ARG A 67 -11.72 -5.42 -13.58
CA ARG A 67 -11.68 -4.03 -13.15
C ARG A 67 -11.41 -3.92 -11.65
N GLN A 68 -12.05 -4.76 -10.83
CA GLN A 68 -11.84 -4.79 -9.39
C GLN A 68 -10.39 -5.19 -9.05
N ILE A 69 -9.84 -6.20 -9.71
CA ILE A 69 -8.44 -6.61 -9.55
C ILE A 69 -7.48 -5.44 -9.86
N GLU A 70 -7.75 -4.67 -10.91
CA GLU A 70 -6.90 -3.53 -11.28
C GLU A 70 -7.02 -2.37 -10.30
N GLN A 71 -8.22 -2.10 -9.79
CA GLN A 71 -8.46 -1.13 -8.71
C GLN A 71 -7.73 -1.54 -7.43
N ASP A 72 -7.82 -2.80 -7.03
CA ASP A 72 -7.16 -3.32 -5.83
C ASP A 72 -5.63 -3.26 -5.95
N LYS A 73 -5.07 -3.59 -7.11
CA LYS A 73 -3.63 -3.42 -7.39
C LYS A 73 -3.20 -1.96 -7.27
N THR A 74 -3.97 -1.06 -7.86
CA THR A 74 -3.69 0.39 -7.79
C THR A 74 -3.74 0.88 -6.35
N LEU A 75 -4.77 0.49 -5.59
CA LEU A 75 -4.92 0.87 -4.19
C LEU A 75 -3.79 0.31 -3.32
N ARG A 76 -3.36 -0.93 -3.56
CA ARG A 76 -2.21 -1.53 -2.87
C ARG A 76 -0.94 -0.71 -3.13
N MET A 77 -0.66 -0.41 -4.39
CA MET A 77 0.49 0.42 -4.77
C MET A 77 0.44 1.81 -4.13
N TYR A 78 -0.75 2.44 -4.03
CA TYR A 78 -0.91 3.73 -3.36
C TYR A 78 -0.58 3.63 -1.86
N LYS A 79 -1.08 2.59 -1.18
CA LYS A 79 -0.79 2.36 0.24
C LYS A 79 0.70 2.09 0.46
N GLU A 80 1.33 1.30 -0.39
CA GLU A 80 2.77 0.99 -0.31
C GLU A 80 3.64 2.25 -0.47
N ILE A 81 3.36 3.06 -1.49
CA ILE A 81 4.11 4.29 -1.72
C ILE A 81 3.81 5.33 -0.64
N SER A 82 2.57 5.40 -0.15
CA SER A 82 2.20 6.24 1.00
C SER A 82 3.03 5.88 2.25
N GLN A 83 3.22 4.59 2.52
CA GLN A 83 4.07 4.13 3.63
C GLN A 83 5.56 4.37 3.37
N MET A 84 6.02 4.24 2.13
CA MET A 84 7.38 4.61 1.73
C MET A 84 7.65 6.09 2.04
N LEU A 85 6.71 6.98 1.70
CA LEU A 85 6.87 8.41 1.99
C LEU A 85 7.01 8.70 3.49
N GLU A 86 6.26 8.00 4.35
CA GLU A 86 6.40 8.12 5.81
C GLU A 86 7.80 7.67 6.30
N ILE A 87 8.39 6.65 5.67
CA ILE A 87 9.75 6.18 6.00
C ILE A 87 10.81 7.19 5.55
N TYR A 88 10.65 7.76 4.35
CA TYR A 88 11.65 8.68 3.78
C TYR A 88 11.54 10.11 4.31
N TYR A 89 10.34 10.51 4.72
CA TYR A 89 10.00 11.83 5.26
C TYR A 89 9.11 11.63 6.50
N PRO A 90 9.68 11.28 7.66
CA PRO A 90 8.89 11.07 8.89
C PRO A 90 8.00 12.27 9.21
N GLY A 91 6.73 12.01 9.48
CA GLY A 91 5.72 13.05 9.69
C GLY A 91 5.07 13.59 8.41
N PHE A 92 5.33 12.99 7.25
CA PHE A 92 4.70 13.41 5.99
C PHE A 92 3.17 13.38 6.06
N TRP A 93 2.62 12.38 6.76
CA TRP A 93 1.18 12.27 7.01
C TRP A 93 0.75 12.74 8.40
N GLU A 94 1.58 13.54 9.10
CA GLU A 94 1.24 14.06 10.42
C GLU A 94 -0.08 14.86 10.37
N GLY A 95 -1.01 14.52 11.28
CA GLY A 95 -2.35 15.12 11.30
C GLY A 95 -3.34 14.58 10.25
N VAL A 96 -2.92 13.73 9.31
CA VAL A 96 -3.81 13.11 8.31
C VAL A 96 -4.32 11.77 8.82
N THR A 97 -5.52 11.77 9.42
CA THR A 97 -6.17 10.56 9.96
C THR A 97 -7.03 9.81 8.94
N ASP A 98 -7.55 10.51 7.94
CA ASP A 98 -8.38 9.91 6.90
C ASP A 98 -7.50 9.30 5.80
N ILE A 99 -7.64 7.98 5.62
CA ILE A 99 -6.92 7.24 4.57
C ILE A 99 -7.33 7.71 3.17
N GLN A 100 -8.56 8.18 2.98
CA GLN A 100 -9.03 8.65 1.69
C GLN A 100 -8.25 9.88 1.22
N VAL A 101 -7.85 10.76 2.14
CA VAL A 101 -6.99 11.92 1.82
C VAL A 101 -5.64 11.46 1.27
N ARG A 102 -5.06 10.40 1.83
CA ARG A 102 -3.79 9.83 1.34
C ARG A 102 -3.97 9.19 -0.04
N ILE A 103 -5.08 8.46 -0.24
CA ILE A 103 -5.43 7.83 -1.52
C ILE A 103 -5.64 8.91 -2.60
N ASP A 104 -6.37 9.97 -2.31
CA ASP A 104 -6.63 11.07 -3.24
C ASP A 104 -5.34 11.80 -3.60
N TRP A 105 -4.45 12.01 -2.63
CA TRP A 105 -3.13 12.57 -2.89
C TRP A 105 -2.31 11.66 -3.82
N MET A 106 -2.27 10.36 -3.54
CA MET A 106 -1.59 9.38 -4.39
C MET A 106 -2.17 9.32 -5.80
N SER A 107 -3.50 9.46 -5.95
CA SER A 107 -4.17 9.52 -7.24
C SER A 107 -3.72 10.72 -8.07
N LYS A 108 -3.58 11.90 -7.44
CA LYS A 108 -3.05 13.09 -8.13
C LYS A 108 -1.59 12.89 -8.56
N VAL A 109 -0.77 12.26 -7.72
CA VAL A 109 0.62 11.92 -8.09
C VAL A 109 0.67 10.90 -9.22
N ASP A 110 -0.23 9.91 -9.23
CA ASP A 110 -0.36 8.92 -10.31
C ASP A 110 -0.69 9.61 -11.63
N GLU A 111 -1.64 10.55 -11.64
CA GLU A 111 -1.96 11.35 -12.82
C GLU A 111 -0.77 12.18 -13.32
N ILE A 112 -0.03 12.84 -12.41
CA ILE A 112 1.20 13.58 -12.77
C ILE A 112 2.21 12.62 -13.38
N SER A 113 2.46 11.50 -12.73
CA SER A 113 3.43 10.49 -13.16
C SER A 113 3.08 9.94 -14.56
N LYS A 114 1.81 9.63 -14.82
CA LYS A 114 1.31 9.20 -16.13
C LYS A 114 1.55 10.23 -17.24
N ARG A 115 1.46 11.54 -16.95
CA ARG A 115 1.76 12.58 -17.95
C ARG A 115 3.20 12.56 -18.43
N TYR A 116 4.15 12.19 -17.57
CA TYR A 116 5.57 12.19 -17.91
C TYR A 116 6.07 10.84 -18.44
N PHE A 117 5.63 9.74 -17.83
CA PHE A 117 6.14 8.40 -18.10
C PHE A 117 5.15 7.48 -18.85
N GLY A 118 3.90 7.92 -19.02
CA GLY A 118 2.84 7.15 -19.68
C GLY A 118 2.07 6.21 -18.74
N ASN A 119 1.07 5.53 -19.30
CA ASN A 119 0.19 4.63 -18.54
C ASN A 119 0.86 3.32 -18.11
N ASN A 120 1.87 2.86 -18.84
CA ASN A 120 2.60 1.61 -18.58
C ASN A 120 3.91 1.83 -17.81
N ARG A 121 3.99 2.95 -17.08
CA ARG A 121 5.18 3.34 -16.31
C ARG A 121 5.54 2.31 -15.24
N MET A 122 6.81 2.22 -14.91
CA MET A 122 7.32 1.35 -13.85
C MET A 122 6.95 1.91 -12.47
N GLU A 123 6.79 1.02 -11.49
CA GLU A 123 6.56 1.42 -10.08
C GLU A 123 7.63 2.40 -9.58
N GLY A 124 8.89 2.19 -9.96
CA GLY A 124 9.99 3.08 -9.63
C GLY A 124 9.81 4.52 -10.14
N GLU A 125 9.19 4.71 -11.31
CA GLU A 125 8.90 6.04 -11.87
C GLU A 125 7.76 6.72 -11.09
N PHE A 126 6.78 5.94 -10.63
CA PHE A 126 5.73 6.45 -9.76
C PHE A 126 6.27 6.83 -8.38
N MET A 127 7.07 5.96 -7.75
CA MET A 127 7.76 6.25 -6.50
C MET A 127 8.62 7.51 -6.60
N ALA A 128 9.34 7.66 -7.72
CA ALA A 128 10.19 8.83 -7.94
C ALA A 128 9.37 10.12 -8.09
N MET A 129 8.22 10.08 -8.78
CA MET A 129 7.30 11.22 -8.84
C MET A 129 6.71 11.54 -7.46
N ALA A 130 6.41 10.53 -6.64
CA ALA A 130 5.97 10.72 -5.26
C ALA A 130 7.05 11.38 -4.39
N HIS A 131 8.34 11.03 -4.57
CA HIS A 131 9.45 11.74 -3.93
C HIS A 131 9.55 13.20 -4.35
N ILE A 132 9.34 13.51 -5.63
CA ILE A 132 9.35 14.90 -6.10
C ILE A 132 8.17 15.65 -5.45
N CYS A 133 6.96 15.14 -5.60
CA CYS A 133 5.75 15.80 -5.09
C CYS A 133 5.73 15.95 -3.56
N SER A 134 6.37 15.05 -2.81
CA SER A 134 6.48 15.18 -1.35
C SER A 134 7.41 16.32 -0.91
N ILE A 135 8.40 16.71 -1.73
CA ILE A 135 9.31 17.82 -1.41
C ILE A 135 8.74 19.16 -1.87
N ILE A 136 8.17 19.22 -3.08
CA ILE A 136 7.81 20.49 -3.73
C ILE A 136 6.30 20.67 -3.99
N SER A 137 5.48 19.75 -3.48
CA SER A 137 4.02 19.65 -3.67
C SER A 137 3.60 19.18 -5.07
N ILE A 138 2.37 18.66 -5.16
CA ILE A 138 1.71 18.14 -6.37
C ILE A 138 1.38 19.23 -7.41
N ASP A 139 1.43 20.50 -7.02
CA ASP A 139 1.16 21.67 -7.85
C ASP A 139 2.42 22.28 -8.47
N PHE A 140 3.57 21.60 -8.38
CA PHE A 140 4.87 22.16 -8.82
C PHE A 140 4.89 22.59 -10.29
N GLU A 141 4.08 21.97 -11.15
CA GLU A 141 3.98 22.32 -12.56
C GLU A 141 3.50 23.76 -12.80
N ASN A 142 2.80 24.36 -11.83
CA ASN A 142 2.29 25.73 -11.87
C ASN A 142 3.20 26.73 -11.14
N LYS A 143 4.30 26.26 -10.53
CA LYS A 143 5.21 27.10 -9.75
C LYS A 143 6.38 27.56 -10.63
N PRO A 144 6.63 28.87 -10.79
CA PRO A 144 7.73 29.38 -11.61
C PRO A 144 9.10 28.83 -11.18
N ASP A 145 9.33 28.75 -9.87
CA ASP A 145 10.59 28.31 -9.30
C ASP A 145 10.91 26.85 -9.60
N PHE A 146 9.93 26.03 -9.99
CA PHE A 146 10.10 24.60 -10.30
C PHE A 146 9.98 24.27 -11.79
N GLN A 147 9.90 25.27 -12.68
CA GLN A 147 9.81 25.02 -14.13
C GLN A 147 11.04 24.30 -14.70
N PHE A 148 12.19 24.39 -14.03
CA PHE A 148 13.37 23.62 -14.43
C PHE A 148 13.12 22.10 -14.35
N ILE A 149 12.30 21.64 -13.39
CA ILE A 149 11.94 20.22 -13.22
C ILE A 149 11.04 19.78 -14.37
N VAL A 150 10.03 20.59 -14.71
CA VAL A 150 9.13 20.33 -15.85
C VAL A 150 9.94 20.21 -17.14
N ARG A 151 10.89 21.13 -17.37
CA ARG A 151 11.78 21.05 -18.55
C ARG A 151 12.61 19.77 -18.54
N LYS A 152 13.27 19.46 -17.42
CA LYS A 152 14.11 18.26 -17.27
C LYS A 152 13.32 16.98 -17.54
N LEU A 153 12.12 16.84 -16.97
CA LEU A 153 11.24 15.69 -17.19
C LEU A 153 10.72 15.56 -18.63
N LYS A 154 10.60 16.67 -19.37
CA LYS A 154 10.12 16.67 -20.77
C LYS A 154 11.25 16.45 -21.78
N GLN A 155 12.40 17.05 -21.56
CA GLN A 155 13.51 17.10 -22.51
C GLN A 155 14.43 15.89 -22.37
N ASP A 156 14.60 15.37 -21.16
CA ASP A 156 15.60 14.35 -20.87
C ASP A 156 14.96 12.98 -20.63
N LYS A 157 13.92 12.66 -21.41
CA LYS A 157 13.20 11.38 -21.29
C LYS A 157 14.10 10.15 -21.51
N GLU A 158 15.17 10.31 -22.26
CA GLU A 158 16.14 9.26 -22.56
C GLU A 158 17.29 9.21 -21.55
N ASP A 159 17.46 10.23 -20.70
CA ASP A 159 18.48 10.22 -19.64
C ASP A 159 17.98 9.36 -18.46
N PRO A 160 18.57 8.18 -18.22
CA PRO A 160 18.15 7.31 -17.12
C PRO A 160 18.39 7.94 -15.74
N PHE A 161 19.19 9.02 -15.66
CA PHE A 161 19.49 9.73 -14.43
C PHE A 161 18.69 11.01 -14.24
N ALA A 162 17.86 11.45 -15.19
CA ALA A 162 17.16 12.74 -15.11
C ALA A 162 16.34 12.88 -13.81
N VAL A 163 15.52 11.87 -13.52
CA VAL A 163 14.67 11.83 -12.31
C VAL A 163 15.52 11.71 -11.04
N SER A 164 16.59 10.90 -11.08
CA SER A 164 17.53 10.75 -9.97
C SER A 164 18.21 12.08 -9.64
N ASN A 165 18.65 12.83 -10.65
CA ASN A 165 19.27 14.14 -10.51
C ASN A 165 18.27 15.17 -9.94
N ILE A 166 16.99 15.14 -10.35
CA ILE A 166 15.95 15.97 -9.74
C ILE A 166 15.84 15.68 -8.24
N ILE A 167 15.70 14.41 -7.84
CA ILE A 167 15.57 14.03 -6.43
C ILE A 167 16.83 14.42 -5.64
N ARG A 168 18.03 14.20 -6.20
CA ARG A 168 19.30 14.61 -5.56
C ARG A 168 19.37 16.11 -5.36
N TYR A 169 19.00 16.92 -6.35
CA TYR A 169 18.93 18.37 -6.22
C TYR A 169 17.95 18.78 -5.12
N LEU A 170 16.73 18.24 -5.14
CA LEU A 170 15.70 18.59 -4.15
C LEU A 170 16.14 18.21 -2.73
N ARG A 171 16.75 17.04 -2.53
CA ARG A 171 17.23 16.63 -1.22
C ARG A 171 18.42 17.47 -0.75
N PHE A 172 19.39 17.71 -1.62
CA PHE A 172 20.61 18.44 -1.27
C PHE A 172 20.36 19.94 -1.12
N GLU A 173 19.76 20.59 -2.11
CA GLU A 173 19.59 22.04 -2.15
C GLU A 173 18.34 22.49 -1.39
N ILE A 174 17.20 21.79 -1.49
CA ILE A 174 15.94 22.25 -0.86
C ILE A 174 15.82 21.73 0.57
N LEU A 175 15.95 20.41 0.78
CA LEU A 175 15.86 19.81 2.12
C LEU A 175 17.14 19.95 2.96
N LYS A 176 18.20 20.51 2.39
CA LYS A 176 19.52 20.70 3.04
C LYS A 176 20.10 19.40 3.61
N LYS A 177 19.78 18.25 3.01
CA LYS A 177 20.32 16.94 3.41
C LYS A 177 21.75 16.78 2.89
N ASP A 178 22.59 16.15 3.70
CA ASP A 178 23.98 15.86 3.34
C ASP A 178 24.17 14.44 2.82
N TYR A 179 23.16 13.59 3.00
CA TYR A 179 23.17 12.20 2.57
C TYR A 179 21.96 11.88 1.67
N ASP A 180 22.17 11.00 0.68
CA ASP A 180 21.10 10.45 -0.13
C ASP A 180 20.28 9.41 0.65
N VAL A 181 19.22 8.89 0.03
CA VAL A 181 18.30 7.93 0.66
C VAL A 181 18.92 6.57 0.98
N ALA A 182 20.08 6.27 0.37
CA ALA A 182 20.86 5.09 0.66
C ALA A 182 21.95 5.39 1.70
N GLY A 183 22.08 6.62 2.19
CA GLY A 183 23.08 7.04 3.16
C GLY A 183 24.44 7.40 2.56
N TYR A 184 24.53 7.61 1.24
CA TYR A 184 25.77 8.11 0.62
C TYR A 184 25.88 9.61 0.82
N TYR A 185 27.06 10.07 1.25
CA TYR A 185 27.34 11.49 1.40
C TYR A 185 27.35 12.19 0.04
N TYR A 186 26.65 13.31 -0.06
CA TYR A 186 26.66 14.12 -1.28
C TYR A 186 28.01 14.81 -1.44
N ASN A 187 28.55 14.71 -2.66
CA ASN A 187 29.85 15.25 -3.05
C ASN A 187 29.85 15.54 -4.57
N THR A 188 30.97 16.05 -5.08
CA THR A 188 31.15 16.40 -6.50
C THR A 188 30.86 15.23 -7.45
N TRP A 189 31.15 13.99 -7.08
CA TRP A 189 30.89 12.80 -7.91
C TRP A 189 29.40 12.43 -7.93
N ASN A 190 28.76 12.35 -6.77
CA ASN A 190 27.34 11.97 -6.64
C ASN A 190 26.41 13.04 -7.22
N LEU A 191 26.83 14.31 -7.21
CA LEU A 191 26.07 15.45 -7.73
C LEU A 191 26.51 15.89 -9.14
N ARG A 192 27.39 15.17 -9.84
CA ARG A 192 27.85 15.56 -11.19
C ARG A 192 26.71 15.85 -12.17
N GLY A 193 25.70 14.96 -12.25
CA GLY A 193 24.54 15.15 -13.14
C GLY A 193 23.60 16.26 -12.68
N VAL A 194 23.64 16.63 -11.40
CA VAL A 194 22.92 17.80 -10.88
C VAL A 194 23.61 19.08 -11.37
N GLN A 195 24.95 19.12 -11.33
CA GLN A 195 25.74 20.29 -11.73
C GLN A 195 25.59 20.61 -13.22
N GLU A 196 25.33 19.63 -14.08
CA GLU A 196 25.28 19.79 -15.54
C GLU A 196 23.88 20.13 -16.08
N GLY A 197 22.83 20.12 -15.25
CA GLY A 197 21.45 20.23 -15.77
C GLY A 197 20.40 20.79 -14.81
N MET A 198 20.81 21.28 -13.65
CA MET A 198 19.92 21.85 -12.64
C MET A 198 20.31 23.30 -12.33
N PRO A 199 19.46 24.08 -11.66
CA PRO A 199 19.84 25.42 -11.20
C PRO A 199 21.11 25.37 -10.34
N LYS A 200 21.82 26.50 -10.29
CA LYS A 200 23.05 26.61 -9.51
C LYS A 200 22.79 26.28 -8.05
N ILE A 201 23.49 25.28 -7.55
CA ILE A 201 23.52 24.93 -6.12
C ILE A 201 24.12 26.10 -5.34
N THR A 202 23.50 26.44 -4.21
CA THR A 202 23.95 27.56 -3.36
C THR A 202 24.85 27.11 -2.21
N ARG A 203 24.76 25.83 -1.84
CA ARG A 203 25.57 25.22 -0.78
C ARG A 203 26.95 24.81 -1.30
N HIS A 204 27.93 24.74 -0.38
CA HIS A 204 29.20 24.07 -0.66
C HIS A 204 28.96 22.60 -1.00
N ILE A 205 29.55 22.13 -2.11
CA ILE A 205 29.54 20.73 -2.50
C ILE A 205 30.89 20.14 -2.08
N PRO A 206 30.92 19.20 -1.12
CA PRO A 206 32.16 18.55 -0.70
C PRO A 206 32.88 17.89 -1.88
N ASP A 207 34.19 18.08 -1.99
CA ASP A 207 34.97 17.38 -2.99
C ASP A 207 35.05 15.86 -2.72
N PHE A 208 34.86 15.05 -3.76
CA PHE A 208 34.88 13.59 -3.67
C PHE A 208 36.23 13.03 -3.22
N TYR A 209 37.34 13.66 -3.58
CA TYR A 209 38.68 13.15 -3.27
C TYR A 209 39.19 13.60 -1.90
N THR A 210 38.79 14.79 -1.45
CA THR A 210 39.37 15.43 -0.26
C THR A 210 38.41 15.61 0.93
N GLU A 211 37.09 15.67 0.70
CA GLU A 211 36.10 15.96 1.75
C GLU A 211 35.02 14.87 1.90
N ASN A 212 35.18 13.74 1.21
CA ASN A 212 34.18 12.67 1.24
C ASN A 212 34.08 12.01 2.62
N LYS A 213 32.85 11.67 3.01
CA LYS A 213 32.54 11.00 4.28
C LYS A 213 32.09 9.56 4.03
N PRO A 214 32.26 8.66 5.02
CA PRO A 214 31.73 7.31 4.93
C PRO A 214 30.19 7.34 4.85
N ARG A 215 29.64 6.25 4.33
CA ARG A 215 28.19 6.01 4.28
C ARG A 215 27.61 6.02 5.70
N ASP A 216 26.51 6.75 5.92
CA ASP A 216 25.79 6.74 7.18
C ASP A 216 24.64 5.72 7.13
N THR A 217 24.65 4.75 8.05
CA THR A 217 23.61 3.73 8.14
C THR A 217 22.31 4.27 8.74
N LYS A 218 22.36 5.36 9.51
CA LYS A 218 21.18 6.02 10.09
C LYS A 218 20.40 6.79 9.03
N GLU A 219 21.08 7.34 8.03
CA GLU A 219 20.47 8.06 6.90
C GLU A 219 19.97 7.11 5.78
N ASN A 220 20.27 5.81 5.88
CA ASN A 220 19.88 4.81 4.89
C ASN A 220 18.42 4.37 5.04
N VAL A 221 17.50 5.29 4.74
CA VAL A 221 16.05 5.08 4.77
C VAL A 221 15.58 4.06 3.73
N TYR A 222 16.30 3.91 2.61
CA TYR A 222 16.03 2.85 1.62
C TYR A 222 16.12 1.46 2.26
N LYS A 223 17.13 1.21 3.11
CA LYS A 223 17.26 -0.08 3.81
C LYS A 223 16.12 -0.30 4.81
N VAL A 224 15.58 0.76 5.40
CA VAL A 224 14.41 0.66 6.30
C VAL A 224 13.18 0.26 5.49
N TYR A 225 12.95 0.92 4.35
CA TYR A 225 11.88 0.58 3.42
C TYR A 225 11.97 -0.86 2.90
N GLU A 226 13.16 -1.29 2.47
CA GLU A 226 13.37 -2.67 1.99
C GLU A 226 13.05 -3.71 3.07
N LYS A 227 13.45 -3.45 4.33
CA LYS A 227 13.11 -4.34 5.45
C LYS A 227 11.61 -4.39 5.72
N TRP A 228 10.94 -3.24 5.70
CA TRP A 228 9.48 -3.17 5.86
C TRP A 228 8.77 -3.96 4.76
N ARG A 229 9.21 -3.80 3.50
CA ARG A 229 8.67 -4.54 2.35
C ARG A 229 8.89 -6.04 2.48
N GLN A 230 10.08 -6.48 2.91
CA GLN A 230 10.40 -7.89 3.15
C GLN A 230 9.64 -8.50 4.34
N ALA A 231 9.33 -7.70 5.36
CA ALA A 231 8.50 -8.11 6.50
C ALA A 231 7.01 -8.20 6.17
N GLY A 232 6.64 -7.88 4.92
CA GLY A 232 5.30 -8.08 4.39
C GLY A 232 4.58 -6.82 3.92
N GLY A 233 5.20 -5.66 4.05
CA GLY A 233 4.64 -4.43 3.51
C GLY A 233 3.21 -4.16 4.01
N VAL A 234 2.30 -3.87 3.07
CA VAL A 234 0.87 -3.70 3.35
C VAL A 234 0.17 -5.07 3.25
N TYR A 235 0.28 -5.90 4.28
CA TYR A 235 -0.58 -7.08 4.46
C TYR A 235 -1.71 -6.74 5.42
N ASP A 236 -2.76 -6.10 4.91
CA ASP A 236 -4.13 -6.17 5.41
C ASP A 236 -5.04 -5.55 4.34
N LEU A 237 -5.83 -6.41 3.69
CA LEU A 237 -7.02 -6.07 2.90
C LEU A 237 -8.15 -6.96 3.39
#